data_AF-A0A222G138-F1
#
_entry.id   AF-A0A222G138-F1
#
_cell.length_a   1.000
_cell.length_b   1.000
_cell.length_c   1.000
_cell.angle_alpha   90.00
_cell.angle_beta   90.00
_cell.angle_gamma   90.00
#
_symmetry.space_group_name_H-M   'P 1'
#
loop_
_entity.id
_entity.type
_entity.pdbx_description
1 polymer ?
#
loop_
_entity_poly.entity_id
_entity_poly.type
_entity_poly.pdbx_seq_one_letter_code
_entity_poly.pdbx_strand_id
1 'polypeptide(L)'
;FTVVIKESCDGMGDVSEKHGSGPPVPEKAVRFSFTVMNISVPNKNGSVRIFEEAKPNSELCCKPLCLMLADESDHETLTAILSPLIAEREAMKSSELMLEIGGILRSFKFIFR
;
A
#
# COMPACT_ATOMS: atom_id res chain seq x y z
N PHE A 1 -5.13 -4.74 17.66
CA PHE A 1 -5.90 -5.00 16.42
C PHE A 1 -4.97 -5.60 15.39
N THR A 2 -5.47 -6.47 14.53
CA THR A 2 -4.74 -7.00 13.38
C THR A 2 -5.39 -6.49 12.12
N VAL A 3 -4.63 -5.76 11.32
CA VAL A 3 -5.06 -5.14 10.07
C VAL A 3 -4.50 -5.95 8.91
N VAL A 4 -5.37 -6.45 8.04
CA VAL A 4 -4.95 -7.13 6.81
C VAL A 4 -4.96 -6.11 5.67
N ILE A 5 -3.80 -5.91 5.07
CA ILE A 5 -3.57 -5.00 3.95
C ILE A 5 -3.35 -5.84 2.69
N LYS A 6 -4.11 -5.57 1.63
CA LYS A 6 -3.83 -6.04 0.28
C LYS A 6 -2.97 -4.99 -0.41
N GLU A 7 -1.80 -5.37 -0.87
CA GLU A 7 -0.91 -4.54 -1.68
C GLU A 7 -1.18 -4.81 -3.16
N SER A 8 -0.97 -3.80 -4.00
CA SER A 8 -1.15 -3.93 -5.45
C SER A 8 -0.19 -3.00 -6.17
N CYS A 9 0.48 -3.52 -7.18
CA CYS A 9 1.38 -2.77 -8.04
C CYS A 9 1.00 -3.05 -9.49
N ASP A 10 0.75 -2.00 -10.26
CA ASP A 10 0.35 -2.10 -11.66
C ASP A 10 1.11 -1.09 -12.52
N GLY A 11 1.61 -1.56 -13.67
CA GLY A 11 2.11 -0.72 -14.75
C GLY A 11 0.97 -0.22 -15.65
N MET A 12 1.16 0.98 -16.18
CA MET A 12 0.25 1.67 -17.09
C MET A 12 1.03 2.12 -18.33
N GLY A 13 0.56 1.71 -19.50
CA GLY A 13 1.03 2.22 -20.79
C GLY A 13 0.31 3.50 -21.22
N ASP A 14 0.75 4.08 -22.34
CA ASP A 14 0.12 5.23 -23.00
C ASP A 14 -0.05 6.46 -22.09
N VAL A 15 0.89 6.68 -21.17
CA VAL A 15 0.91 7.84 -20.27
C VAL A 15 1.77 8.94 -20.91
N SER A 16 1.17 9.77 -21.76
CA SER A 16 1.91 10.75 -22.56
C SER A 16 2.83 11.67 -21.76
N GLU A 17 4.07 11.82 -22.23
CA GLU A 17 5.01 12.80 -21.68
C GLU A 17 4.51 14.22 -22.01
N LYS A 18 4.66 15.15 -21.06
CA LYS A 18 4.33 16.56 -21.28
C LYS A 18 5.58 17.33 -21.69
N HIS A 19 5.42 18.31 -22.57
CA HIS A 19 6.47 19.30 -22.80
C HIS A 19 6.84 20.03 -21.50
N GLY A 20 8.13 20.30 -21.32
CA GLY A 20 8.63 20.99 -20.12
C GLY A 20 10.17 20.98 -20.06
N SER A 21 10.70 21.44 -18.93
CA SER A 21 12.15 21.50 -18.67
C SER A 21 12.67 20.32 -17.83
N GLY A 22 11.85 19.29 -17.63
CA GLY A 22 12.21 18.10 -16.86
C GLY A 22 13.19 17.18 -17.60
N PRO A 23 13.73 16.17 -16.92
CA PRO A 23 14.41 15.08 -17.62
C PRO A 23 13.43 14.38 -18.56
N PRO A 24 13.91 13.73 -19.63
CA PRO A 24 13.08 12.85 -20.43
C PRO A 24 12.54 11.72 -19.55
N VAL A 25 11.25 11.46 -19.62
CA VAL A 25 10.56 10.40 -18.85
C VAL A 25 9.88 9.41 -19.79
N PRO A 26 9.75 8.13 -19.41
CA PRO A 26 9.00 7.18 -20.22
C PRO A 26 7.52 7.56 -20.29
N GLU A 27 6.86 7.25 -21.41
CA GLU A 27 5.40 7.40 -21.56
C GLU A 27 4.62 6.24 -20.89
N LYS A 28 5.08 5.87 -19.70
CA LYS A 28 4.58 4.79 -18.87
C LYS A 28 4.58 5.24 -17.42
N ALA A 29 3.69 4.65 -16.63
CA ALA A 29 3.66 4.87 -15.20
C ALA A 29 3.58 3.55 -14.45
N VAL A 30 4.08 3.53 -13.22
CA VAL A 30 3.83 2.46 -12.26
C VAL A 30 3.15 3.06 -11.06
N ARG A 31 2.14 2.36 -10.56
CA ARG A 31 1.42 2.73 -9.34
C ARG A 31 1.52 1.61 -8.33
N PHE A 32 1.97 1.95 -7.13
CA PHE A 32 1.84 1.10 -5.95
C PHE A 32 0.72 1.63 -5.06
N SER A 33 -0.20 0.75 -4.69
CA SER A 33 -1.38 1.07 -3.89
C SER A 33 -1.61 0.00 -2.82
N PHE A 34 -2.45 0.32 -1.84
CA PHE A 34 -2.89 -0.66 -0.85
C PHE A 34 -4.37 -0.49 -0.51
N THR A 35 -4.97 -1.54 0.03
CA THR A 35 -6.36 -1.55 0.53
C THR A 35 -6.39 -2.23 1.89
N VAL A 36 -7.06 -1.61 2.87
CA VAL A 36 -7.36 -2.26 4.14
C VAL A 36 -8.52 -3.23 3.91
N MET A 37 -8.23 -4.53 3.94
CA MET A 37 -9.22 -5.57 3.62
C MET A 37 -10.13 -5.89 4.79
N ASN A 38 -9.55 -6.05 5.99
CA ASN A 38 -10.30 -6.30 7.21
C ASN A 38 -9.47 -5.91 8.43
N ILE A 39 -10.17 -5.69 9.54
CA ILE A 39 -9.58 -5.46 10.86
C ILE A 39 -10.20 -6.45 11.82
N SER A 40 -9.36 -7.13 12.60
CA SER A 40 -9.78 -8.06 13.64
C SER A 40 -9.20 -7.73 15.00
N VAL A 41 -9.86 -8.24 16.04
CA VAL A 41 -9.45 -8.11 17.44
C VAL A 41 -9.40 -9.49 18.10
N PRO A 42 -8.42 -9.78 18.97
CA PRO A 42 -8.41 -11.02 19.76
C PRO A 42 -9.62 -11.10 20.69
N ASN A 43 -10.17 -12.30 20.83
CA ASN A 43 -11.23 -12.65 21.77
C ASN A 43 -10.87 -14.00 22.43
N LYS A 44 -11.53 -14.37 23.53
CA LYS A 44 -11.26 -15.60 24.30
C LYS A 44 -11.25 -16.88 23.44
N ASN A 45 -12.04 -16.92 22.37
CA ASN A 45 -12.20 -18.08 21.50
C ASN A 45 -11.57 -17.92 20.11
N GLY A 46 -10.72 -16.91 19.89
CA GLY A 46 -10.07 -16.67 18.57
C GLY A 46 -9.99 -15.20 18.21
N SER A 47 -10.14 -14.87 16.92
CA SER A 47 -10.20 -13.47 16.45
C SER A 47 -11.59 -13.13 15.92
N VAL A 48 -12.07 -11.93 16.21
CA VAL A 48 -13.35 -11.42 15.71
C VAL A 48 -13.06 -10.30 14.70
N ARG A 49 -13.66 -10.38 13.51
CA ARG A 49 -13.59 -9.31 12.50
C ARG A 49 -14.56 -8.20 12.88
N ILE A 50 -14.05 -6.96 12.96
CA ILE A 50 -14.81 -5.76 13.32
C ILE A 50 -14.99 -4.81 12.14
N PHE A 51 -14.18 -4.98 11.09
CA PHE A 51 -14.29 -4.29 9.82
C PHE A 51 -13.94 -5.27 8.71
N GLU A 52 -14.67 -5.17 7.60
CA GLU A 52 -14.43 -5.90 6.37
C GLU A 52 -14.81 -4.98 5.21
N GLU A 53 -13.90 -4.82 4.25
CA GLU A 53 -14.15 -4.03 3.05
C GLU A 53 -15.18 -4.75 2.18
N ALA A 54 -16.33 -4.11 1.95
CA ALA A 54 -17.45 -4.70 1.24
C ALA A 54 -17.18 -4.83 -0.27
N LYS A 55 -16.36 -3.94 -0.84
CA LYS A 55 -16.02 -3.92 -2.27
C LYS A 55 -14.50 -3.82 -2.46
N PRO A 56 -13.74 -4.90 -2.20
CA PRO A 56 -12.26 -4.85 -2.12
C PRO A 56 -11.53 -4.56 -3.43
N ASN A 57 -12.24 -4.50 -4.56
CA ASN A 57 -11.69 -4.13 -5.86
C ASN A 57 -12.27 -2.79 -6.38
N SER A 58 -12.96 -2.02 -5.53
CA SER A 58 -13.45 -0.69 -5.90
C SER A 58 -12.30 0.33 -5.88
N GLU A 59 -12.32 1.27 -6.81
CA GLU A 59 -11.40 2.40 -6.83
C GLU A 59 -11.47 3.28 -5.55
N LEU A 60 -12.60 3.25 -4.83
CA LEU A 60 -12.80 4.05 -3.62
C LEU A 60 -11.97 3.55 -2.42
N CYS A 61 -11.73 2.25 -2.34
CA CYS A 61 -10.96 1.65 -1.25
C CYS A 61 -9.46 1.53 -1.58
N CYS A 62 -9.09 1.53 -2.86
CA CYS A 62 -7.71 1.46 -3.31
C CYS A 62 -6.97 2.79 -3.05
N LYS A 63 -6.10 2.81 -2.05
CA LYS A 63 -5.35 4.01 -1.65
C LYS A 63 -3.99 4.05 -2.37
N PRO A 64 -3.71 5.07 -3.21
CA PRO A 64 -2.42 5.19 -3.85
C PRO A 64 -1.35 5.53 -2.81
N LEU A 65 -0.19 4.88 -2.90
CA LEU A 65 0.95 5.09 -2.00
C LEU A 65 2.17 5.65 -2.74
N CYS A 66 2.44 5.14 -3.95
CA CYS A 66 3.53 5.63 -4.80
C CYS A 66 3.10 5.68 -6.26
N LEU A 67 3.42 6.79 -6.92
CA LEU A 67 3.19 7.03 -8.34
C LEU A 67 4.52 7.41 -8.96
N MET A 68 4.92 6.72 -10.03
CA MET A 68 6.17 6.99 -10.72
C MET A 68 5.97 6.95 -12.23
N LEU A 69 6.66 7.83 -12.96
CA LEU A 69 6.82 7.73 -14.40
C LEU A 69 8.02 6.82 -14.66
N ALA A 70 7.75 5.53 -14.76
CA ALA A 70 8.74 4.48 -14.96
C ALA A 70 8.12 3.36 -15.80
N ASP A 71 8.98 2.57 -16.44
CA ASP A 71 8.56 1.33 -17.09
C ASP A 71 8.62 0.18 -16.07
N GLU A 72 7.56 -0.61 -15.95
CA GLU A 72 7.55 -1.76 -15.03
C GLU A 72 8.58 -2.83 -15.41
N SER A 73 9.04 -2.85 -16.67
CA SER A 73 10.10 -3.75 -17.12
C SER A 73 11.52 -3.26 -16.81
N ASP A 74 11.69 -1.99 -16.43
CA ASP A 74 12.98 -1.45 -15.97
C ASP A 74 13.20 -1.82 -14.50
N HIS A 75 13.93 -2.91 -14.29
CA HIS A 75 14.13 -3.48 -12.96
C HIS A 75 14.95 -2.58 -12.05
N GLU A 76 15.95 -1.90 -12.60
CA GLU A 76 16.84 -0.99 -11.89
C GLU A 76 16.06 0.20 -11.34
N THR A 77 15.29 0.88 -12.19
CA THR A 77 14.47 2.03 -11.80
C THR A 77 13.38 1.61 -10.81
N LEU A 78 12.67 0.51 -11.09
CA LEU A 78 11.61 0.02 -10.22
C LEU A 78 12.13 -0.34 -8.82
N THR A 79 13.26 -1.04 -8.75
CA THR A 79 13.88 -1.42 -7.48
C THR A 79 14.41 -0.21 -6.72
N ALA A 80 15.03 0.74 -7.42
CA ALA A 80 15.50 1.98 -6.79
C ALA A 80 14.35 2.75 -6.13
N ILE A 81 13.20 2.85 -6.79
CA ILE A 81 12.03 3.59 -6.28
C ILE A 81 11.27 2.80 -5.20
N LEU A 82 11.05 1.50 -5.38
CA LEU A 82 10.21 0.71 -4.48
C LEU A 82 10.96 0.14 -3.27
N SER A 83 12.29 0.00 -3.31
CA SER A 83 13.05 -0.59 -2.20
C SER A 83 12.82 0.10 -0.84
N PRO A 84 12.64 1.43 -0.72
CA PRO A 84 12.28 2.06 0.56
C PRO A 84 10.93 1.58 1.10
N LEU A 85 9.91 1.49 0.24
CA LEU A 85 8.58 0.98 0.64
C LEU A 85 8.65 -0.48 1.08
N ILE A 86 9.46 -1.28 0.40
CA ILE A 86 9.69 -2.68 0.78
C ILE A 86 10.37 -2.77 2.15
N ALA A 87 11.36 -1.90 2.43
CA ALA A 87 12.04 -1.84 3.71
C ALA A 87 11.09 -1.41 4.85
N GLU A 88 10.28 -0.38 4.63
CA GLU A 88 9.26 0.09 5.58
C GLU A 88 8.24 -1.02 5.88
N ARG A 89 7.72 -1.69 4.85
CA ARG A 89 6.82 -2.84 5.00
C ARG A 89 7.44 -3.94 5.85
N GLU A 90 8.70 -4.32 5.60
CA GLU A 90 9.37 -5.37 6.39
C GLU A 90 9.57 -4.95 7.85
N ALA A 91 9.92 -3.68 8.12
CA ALA A 91 9.98 -3.15 9.46
C ALA A 91 8.60 -3.22 10.15
N MET A 92 7.54 -2.87 9.42
CA MET A 92 6.17 -2.88 9.96
C MET A 92 5.69 -4.28 10.36
N LYS A 93 6.07 -5.33 9.64
CA LYS A 93 5.68 -6.73 9.94
C LYS A 93 6.10 -7.21 11.32
N SER A 94 7.21 -6.70 11.86
CA SER A 94 7.73 -7.08 13.18
C SER A 94 7.46 -6.04 14.27
N SER A 95 6.68 -5.01 13.95
CA SER A 95 6.38 -3.89 14.86
C SER A 95 4.91 -3.82 15.27
N GLU A 96 4.63 -2.98 16.27
CA GLU A 96 3.28 -2.59 16.66
C GLU A 96 3.13 -1.07 16.53
N LEU A 97 2.09 -0.61 15.85
CA LEU A 97 1.74 0.80 15.79
C LEU A 97 0.82 1.13 16.97
N MET A 98 1.25 2.05 17.82
CA MET A 98 0.41 2.64 18.87
C MET A 98 -0.28 3.90 18.32
N LEU A 99 -1.61 3.88 18.26
CA LEU A 99 -2.40 4.98 17.72
C LEU A 99 -3.58 5.29 18.64
N GLU A 100 -3.80 6.56 18.94
CA GLU A 100 -4.94 7.01 19.72
C GLU A 100 -6.17 7.15 18.83
N ILE A 101 -7.24 6.41 19.17
CA ILE A 101 -8.53 6.46 18.46
C ILE A 101 -9.65 6.64 19.48
N GLY A 102 -10.39 7.74 19.34
CA GLY A 102 -11.49 8.07 20.25
C GLY A 102 -11.04 8.27 21.70
N GLY A 103 -9.87 8.88 21.92
CA GLY A 103 -9.32 9.15 23.25
C GLY A 103 -8.63 7.96 23.93
N ILE A 104 -8.47 6.82 23.23
CA ILE A 104 -7.88 5.60 23.78
C ILE A 104 -6.72 5.16 22.90
N LEU A 105 -5.54 4.99 23.51
CA LEU A 105 -4.36 4.46 22.84
C LEU A 105 -4.53 2.96 22.54
N ARG A 106 -4.38 2.56 21.28
CA ARG A 106 -4.57 1.19 20.80
C ARG A 106 -3.34 0.69 20.04
N SER A 107 -3.04 -0.59 20.16
CA SER A 107 -1.98 -1.27 19.39
C SER A 107 -2.52 -1.91 18.12
N PHE A 108 -1.81 -1.75 17.00
CA PHE A 108 -2.10 -2.31 15.69
C PHE A 108 -0.92 -3.11 15.14
N LYS A 109 -1.21 -4.31 14.63
CA LYS A 109 -0.29 -5.14 13.83
C LYS A 109 -0.79 -5.19 12.40
N PHE A 110 0.15 -5.30 11.46
CA PHE A 110 -0.16 -5.33 10.04
C PHE A 110 0.25 -6.66 9.41
N ILE A 111 -0.63 -7.20 8.57
CA ILE A 111 -0.35 -8.34 7.70
C ILE A 111 -0.53 -7.83 6.28
N PHE A 112 0.58 -7.80 5.54
CA PHE A 112 0.60 -7.41 4.13
C PHE A 112 0.46 -8.65 3.24
N ARG A 113 -0.35 -8.57 2.18
CA ARG A 113 -0.66 -9.65 1.24
C ARG A 113 -0.68 -9.15 -0.20
#